data_AF-A0A9D5K2P2-F1
#
_entry.id   AF-A0A9D5K2P2-F1
#
_cell.length_a   1.000
_cell.length_b   1.000
_cell.length_c   1.000
_cell.angle_alpha   90.00
_cell.angle_beta   90.00
_cell.angle_gamma   90.00
#
_symmetry.space_group_name_H-M   'P 1'
#
loop_
_entity.id
_entity.type
_entity.pdbx_description
1 polymer ?
#
loop_
_entity_poly.entity_id
_entity_poly.type
_entity_poly.pdbx_seq_one_letter_code
_entity_poly.pdbx_strand_id
1 'polypeptide(L)'
;MSSRPLTYADAGVDLSAWAETKSRIGKLVKSTYNAGVRGAFGQFGGLFDISALKEMECPILVSSVDGVGTKLRIAFETGVHDTVGEDIVNHCIDDILVLGARPLFFLDYIGTGKLSPAIVEQIVAGLTRACRRAHIPLIAGETAEMPGFYAAGEYDIAGTIVGVVDGARVVDGSRIAEGDVIIGLRSNGLH
;
A
#
# COMPACT_ATOMS: atom_id res chain seq x y z
N MET A 1 16.41 -43.99 11.49
CA MET A 1 15.65 -42.75 11.69
C MET A 1 15.06 -42.35 10.35
N SER A 2 13.74 -42.43 10.19
CA SER A 2 13.08 -41.99 8.94
C SER A 2 13.14 -40.46 8.90
N SER A 3 13.91 -39.91 7.96
CA SER A 3 13.96 -38.47 7.71
C SER A 3 12.63 -38.07 7.06
N ARG A 4 11.75 -37.43 7.83
CA ARG A 4 10.52 -36.85 7.30
C ARG A 4 10.90 -35.83 6.21
N PRO A 5 10.34 -35.91 4.99
CA PRO A 5 10.67 -34.96 3.93
C PRO A 5 10.23 -33.55 4.33
N LEU A 6 11.13 -32.57 4.17
CA LEU A 6 10.83 -31.16 4.38
C LEU A 6 9.76 -30.71 3.39
N THR A 7 8.72 -30.09 3.90
CA THR A 7 7.59 -29.53 3.16
C THR A 7 7.68 -28.01 3.14
N TYR A 8 6.97 -27.37 2.19
CA TYR A 8 6.84 -25.91 2.16
C TYR A 8 6.17 -25.37 3.44
N ALA A 9 5.33 -26.19 4.08
CA ALA A 9 4.72 -25.89 5.38
C ALA A 9 5.76 -25.91 6.52
N ASP A 10 6.82 -26.73 6.43
CA ASP A 10 7.91 -26.72 7.41
C ASP A 10 8.77 -25.44 7.31
N ALA A 11 8.71 -24.73 6.19
CA ALA A 11 9.24 -23.37 6.04
C ALA A 11 8.26 -22.28 6.52
N GLY A 12 7.10 -22.67 7.06
CA GLY A 12 6.11 -21.76 7.63
C GLY A 12 4.97 -21.36 6.71
N VAL A 13 4.88 -21.89 5.49
CA VAL A 13 3.90 -21.41 4.50
C VAL A 13 2.64 -22.27 4.49
N ASP A 14 1.52 -21.70 4.97
CA ASP A 14 0.21 -22.36 4.93
C ASP A 14 -0.57 -22.03 3.65
N LEU A 15 -0.48 -22.92 2.66
CA LEU A 15 -1.17 -22.76 1.37
C LEU A 15 -2.70 -22.60 1.49
N SER A 16 -3.31 -23.15 2.54
CA SER A 16 -4.76 -23.05 2.76
C SER A 16 -5.16 -21.65 3.26
N ALA A 17 -4.43 -21.13 4.25
CA ALA A 17 -4.59 -19.76 4.75
C ALA A 17 -4.34 -18.75 3.63
N TRP A 18 -3.37 -19.03 2.76
CA TRP A 18 -3.09 -18.25 1.57
C TRP A 18 -4.24 -18.19 0.57
N ALA A 19 -4.84 -19.35 0.25
CA ALA A 19 -5.98 -19.42 -0.66
C ALA A 19 -7.22 -18.71 -0.08
N GLU A 20 -7.46 -18.87 1.22
CA GLU A 20 -8.52 -18.16 1.94
C GLU A 20 -8.32 -16.64 1.88
N THR A 21 -7.11 -16.18 2.19
CA THR A 21 -6.74 -14.75 2.15
C THR A 21 -7.02 -14.16 0.77
N LYS A 22 -6.55 -14.82 -0.31
CA LYS A 22 -6.79 -14.37 -1.69
C LYS A 22 -8.28 -14.27 -2.02
N SER A 23 -9.09 -15.21 -1.54
CA SER A 23 -10.55 -15.21 -1.74
C SER A 23 -11.22 -14.01 -1.05
N ARG A 24 -10.84 -13.72 0.20
CA ARG A 24 -11.38 -12.61 1.01
C ARG A 24 -11.05 -11.26 0.40
N ILE A 25 -9.78 -11.02 0.08
CA ILE A 25 -9.31 -9.69 -0.36
C ILE A 25 -9.62 -9.39 -1.83
N GLY A 26 -9.86 -10.42 -2.65
CA GLY A 26 -10.01 -10.25 -4.10
C GLY A 26 -11.13 -9.28 -4.49
N LYS A 27 -12.26 -9.28 -3.78
CA LYS A 27 -13.36 -8.31 -4.02
C LYS A 27 -12.99 -6.90 -3.57
N LEU A 28 -12.28 -6.77 -2.45
CA LEU A 28 -11.82 -5.48 -1.92
C LEU A 28 -10.86 -4.82 -2.91
N VAL A 29 -9.85 -5.56 -3.38
CA VAL A 29 -8.86 -5.05 -4.35
C VAL A 29 -9.54 -4.64 -5.66
N LYS A 30 -10.38 -5.52 -6.23
CA LYS A 30 -11.12 -5.22 -7.48
C LYS A 30 -12.03 -4.00 -7.37
N SER A 31 -12.54 -3.68 -6.19
CA SER A 31 -13.37 -2.48 -5.99
C SER A 31 -12.60 -1.16 -6.13
N THR A 32 -11.27 -1.20 -6.13
CA THR A 32 -10.42 -0.02 -6.38
C THR A 32 -10.13 0.20 -7.87
N TYR A 33 -10.43 -0.77 -8.73
CA TYR A 33 -10.02 -0.73 -10.12
C TYR A 33 -10.74 0.38 -10.89
N ASN A 34 -9.97 1.04 -11.75
CA ASN A 34 -10.45 2.07 -12.65
C ASN A 34 -10.02 1.74 -14.10
N ALA A 35 -10.33 2.65 -15.04
CA ALA A 35 -10.04 2.45 -16.46
C ALA A 35 -8.53 2.36 -16.79
N GLY A 36 -7.64 2.67 -15.85
CA GLY A 36 -6.19 2.50 -16.02
C GLY A 36 -5.71 1.06 -15.80
N VAL A 37 -6.45 0.23 -15.06
CA VAL A 37 -6.03 -1.15 -14.79
C VAL A 37 -6.21 -2.01 -16.05
N ARG A 38 -5.18 -2.79 -16.41
CA ARG A 38 -5.19 -3.72 -17.55
C ARG A 38 -5.02 -5.20 -17.13
N GLY A 39 -4.64 -5.45 -15.88
CA GLY A 39 -4.45 -6.79 -15.32
C GLY A 39 -5.66 -7.30 -14.54
N ALA A 40 -5.54 -8.53 -14.06
CA ALA A 40 -6.50 -9.16 -13.15
C ALA A 40 -5.85 -9.48 -11.81
N PHE A 41 -6.65 -9.45 -10.74
CA PHE A 41 -6.21 -9.88 -9.41
C PHE A 41 -5.61 -11.30 -9.46
N GLY A 42 -4.44 -11.48 -8.83
CA GLY A 42 -3.74 -12.77 -8.73
C GLY A 42 -2.77 -13.08 -9.88
N GLN A 43 -2.55 -12.13 -10.80
CA GLN A 43 -1.46 -12.22 -11.79
C GLN A 43 -0.09 -11.90 -11.17
N PHE A 44 0.98 -12.19 -11.93
CA PHE A 44 2.36 -11.97 -11.50
C PHE A 44 2.73 -10.51 -11.22
N GLY A 45 1.95 -9.55 -11.73
CA GLY A 45 2.19 -8.14 -11.51
C GLY A 45 0.98 -7.29 -11.87
N GLY A 46 0.94 -6.07 -11.33
CA GLY A 46 -0.05 -5.06 -11.66
C GLY A 46 0.28 -4.39 -12.99
N LEU A 47 -0.72 -4.20 -13.84
CA LEU A 47 -0.58 -3.50 -15.13
C LEU A 47 -1.45 -2.24 -15.12
N PHE A 48 -0.81 -1.08 -15.34
CA PHE A 48 -1.47 0.22 -15.40
C PHE A 48 -1.18 0.91 -16.74
N ASP A 49 -2.23 1.34 -17.44
CA ASP A 49 -2.15 2.03 -18.72
C ASP A 49 -1.81 3.51 -18.53
N ILE A 50 -0.65 3.90 -19.03
CA ILE A 50 -0.15 5.28 -18.98
C ILE A 50 -0.42 6.06 -20.27
N SER A 51 -1.26 5.55 -21.17
CA SER A 51 -1.57 6.25 -22.43
C SER A 51 -2.16 7.64 -22.23
N ALA A 52 -2.84 7.88 -21.10
CA ALA A 52 -3.34 9.20 -20.72
C ALA A 52 -2.23 10.24 -20.48
N LEU A 53 -0.97 9.80 -20.31
CA LEU A 53 0.18 10.68 -20.11
C LEU A 53 0.77 11.21 -21.43
N LYS A 54 0.33 10.71 -22.59
CA LYS A 54 0.84 11.14 -23.91
C LYS A 54 0.58 12.62 -24.22
N GLU A 55 -0.42 13.21 -23.58
CA GLU A 55 -0.79 14.62 -23.71
C GLU A 55 0.02 15.53 -22.76
N MET A 56 0.87 14.97 -21.88
CA MET A 56 1.76 15.74 -21.00
C MET A 56 3.01 16.14 -21.77
N GLU A 57 3.52 17.34 -21.50
CA GLU A 57 4.71 17.87 -22.19
C GLU A 57 5.97 17.16 -21.69
N CYS A 58 6.10 17.02 -20.37
CA CYS A 58 7.21 16.35 -19.72
C CYS A 58 6.71 15.51 -18.54
N PRO A 59 6.13 14.31 -18.78
CA PRO A 59 5.65 13.46 -17.70
C PRO A 59 6.82 12.89 -16.89
N ILE A 60 6.87 13.19 -15.60
CA ILE A 60 7.83 12.68 -14.64
C ILE A 60 7.09 11.76 -13.67
N LEU A 61 7.56 10.52 -13.54
CA LEU A 61 7.06 9.61 -12.51
C LEU A 61 7.65 9.97 -11.15
N VAL A 62 6.79 9.94 -10.13
CA VAL A 62 7.15 10.20 -8.75
C VAL A 62 6.74 8.97 -7.94
N SER A 63 7.63 8.45 -7.11
CA SER A 63 7.35 7.28 -6.27
C SER A 63 7.78 7.52 -4.84
N SER A 64 6.99 7.04 -3.89
CA SER A 64 7.39 6.94 -2.47
C SER A 64 7.12 5.54 -1.94
N VAL A 65 7.91 5.13 -0.95
CA VAL A 65 7.77 3.87 -0.22
C VAL A 65 7.92 4.12 1.26
N ASP A 66 6.92 3.71 2.04
CA ASP A 66 6.84 4.01 3.47
C ASP A 66 6.35 2.81 4.27
N GLY A 67 6.51 2.92 5.60
CA GLY A 67 5.89 2.02 6.56
C GLY A 67 4.93 2.76 7.49
N VAL A 68 4.04 2.02 8.16
CA VAL A 68 3.15 2.59 9.21
C VAL A 68 3.95 2.95 10.46
N GLY A 69 5.03 2.22 10.74
CA GLY A 69 5.87 2.42 11.91
C GLY A 69 5.22 1.94 13.21
N THR A 70 5.63 2.51 14.33
CA THR A 70 5.28 2.02 15.68
C THR A 70 3.79 2.15 16.03
N LYS A 71 2.98 2.86 15.23
CA LYS A 71 1.52 2.88 15.37
C LYS A 71 0.92 1.47 15.26
N LEU A 72 1.59 0.54 14.58
CA LEU A 72 1.20 -0.87 14.53
C LEU A 72 1.12 -1.52 15.93
N ARG A 73 1.93 -1.09 16.89
CA ARG A 73 1.85 -1.56 18.28
C ARG A 73 0.48 -1.28 18.89
N ILE A 74 -0.10 -0.11 18.60
CA ILE A 74 -1.46 0.24 19.06
C ILE A 74 -2.49 -0.66 18.39
N ALA A 75 -2.35 -0.94 17.09
CA ALA A 75 -3.24 -1.86 16.38
C ALA A 75 -3.21 -3.28 17.00
N PHE A 76 -2.03 -3.77 17.38
CA PHE A 76 -1.88 -5.08 18.05
C PHE A 76 -2.53 -5.08 19.43
N GLU A 77 -2.27 -4.04 20.23
CA GLU A 77 -2.77 -3.95 21.61
C GLU A 77 -4.28 -3.74 21.68
N THR A 78 -4.87 -3.09 20.68
CA THR A 78 -6.32 -2.83 20.60
C THR A 78 -7.10 -3.88 19.81
N GLY A 79 -6.40 -4.68 18.99
CA GLY A 79 -7.04 -5.61 18.04
C GLY A 79 -7.75 -4.91 16.87
N VAL A 80 -7.47 -3.62 16.64
CA VAL A 80 -8.06 -2.83 15.55
C VAL A 80 -7.05 -2.71 14.42
N HIS A 81 -7.24 -3.50 13.36
CA HIS A 81 -6.30 -3.58 12.23
C HIS A 81 -6.83 -2.93 10.95
N ASP A 82 -8.10 -2.53 10.92
CA ASP A 82 -8.75 -2.07 9.70
C ASP A 82 -8.43 -0.62 9.33
N THR A 83 -7.83 0.17 10.22
CA THR A 83 -7.48 1.58 9.95
C THR A 83 -6.04 1.77 9.48
N VAL A 84 -5.10 0.88 9.82
CA VAL A 84 -3.68 1.07 9.50
C VAL A 84 -3.39 1.02 8.00
N GLY A 85 -4.26 0.37 7.22
CA GLY A 85 -4.21 0.44 5.77
C GLY A 85 -4.56 1.84 5.21
N GLU A 86 -5.43 2.61 5.88
CA GLU A 86 -5.67 4.00 5.49
C GLU A 86 -4.47 4.89 5.83
N ASP A 87 -3.83 4.62 6.97
CA ASP A 87 -2.66 5.38 7.42
C ASP A 87 -1.53 5.32 6.38
N ILE A 88 -1.18 4.12 5.91
CA ILE A 88 -0.06 3.96 4.97
C ILE A 88 -0.35 4.55 3.59
N VAL A 89 -1.59 4.41 3.09
CA VAL A 89 -1.95 4.96 1.78
C VAL A 89 -1.89 6.48 1.80
N ASN A 90 -2.44 7.11 2.85
CA ASN A 90 -2.42 8.58 2.95
C ASN A 90 -0.98 9.11 3.17
N HIS A 91 -0.16 8.42 3.97
CA HIS A 91 1.24 8.80 4.16
C HIS A 91 1.98 8.88 2.82
N CYS A 92 1.93 7.82 2.02
CA CYS A 92 2.58 7.83 0.71
C CYS A 92 1.98 8.88 -0.25
N ILE A 93 0.65 9.09 -0.23
CA ILE A 93 0.01 10.11 -1.06
C ILE A 93 0.54 11.51 -0.71
N ASP A 94 0.63 11.82 0.59
CA ASP A 94 1.09 13.13 1.06
C ASP A 94 2.56 13.38 0.67
N ASP A 95 3.40 12.34 0.68
CA ASP A 95 4.81 12.42 0.27
C ASP A 95 5.01 12.78 -1.21
N ILE A 96 4.12 12.32 -2.09
CA ILE A 96 4.20 12.71 -3.51
C ILE A 96 3.41 13.99 -3.80
N LEU A 97 2.44 14.34 -2.95
CA LEU A 97 1.63 15.55 -3.07
C LEU A 97 2.49 16.80 -2.94
N VAL A 98 3.47 16.81 -2.04
CA VAL A 98 4.36 17.96 -1.83
C VAL A 98 5.21 18.31 -3.06
N LEU A 99 5.38 17.36 -3.98
CA LEU A 99 6.05 17.56 -5.27
C LEU A 99 5.09 18.00 -6.39
N GLY A 100 3.79 18.12 -6.09
CA GLY A 100 2.74 18.43 -7.06
C GLY A 100 2.28 17.21 -7.88
N ALA A 101 2.63 15.99 -7.46
CA ALA A 101 2.30 14.78 -8.21
C ALA A 101 0.84 14.37 -8.04
N ARG A 102 0.24 13.92 -9.14
CA ARG A 102 -1.06 13.23 -9.12
C ARG A 102 -0.83 11.72 -8.93
N PRO A 103 -1.43 11.08 -7.91
CA PRO A 103 -1.35 9.64 -7.73
C PRO A 103 -1.88 8.85 -8.95
N LEU A 104 -1.22 7.74 -9.30
CA LEU A 104 -1.63 6.83 -10.37
C LEU A 104 -2.14 5.49 -9.82
N PHE A 105 -1.34 4.81 -9.01
CA PHE A 105 -1.64 3.49 -8.44
C PHE A 105 -0.83 3.21 -7.18
N PHE A 106 -1.29 2.25 -6.38
CA PHE A 106 -0.66 1.81 -5.13
C PHE A 106 -0.27 0.33 -5.18
N LEU A 107 0.75 -0.02 -4.41
CA LEU A 107 1.16 -1.39 -4.09
C LEU A 107 1.39 -1.55 -2.59
N ASP A 108 1.19 -2.75 -2.06
CA ASP A 108 1.46 -3.06 -0.65
C ASP A 108 2.35 -4.28 -0.46
N TYR A 109 3.06 -4.33 0.67
CA TYR A 109 3.74 -5.50 1.18
C TYR A 109 3.35 -5.70 2.64
N ILE A 110 2.92 -6.90 2.99
CA ILE A 110 2.57 -7.28 4.37
C ILE A 110 3.48 -8.41 4.82
N GLY A 111 4.36 -8.14 5.77
CA GLY A 111 5.18 -9.17 6.44
C GLY A 111 4.51 -9.61 7.74
N THR A 112 4.44 -10.90 8.04
CA THR A 112 3.86 -11.38 9.30
C THR A 112 4.52 -12.67 9.79
N GLY A 113 4.49 -12.90 11.10
CA GLY A 113 5.07 -14.11 11.69
C GLY A 113 4.21 -15.35 11.44
N LYS A 114 2.89 -15.17 11.42
CA LYS A 114 1.92 -16.20 11.05
C LYS A 114 0.75 -15.57 10.33
N LEU A 115 0.41 -16.11 9.17
CA LEU A 115 -0.67 -15.55 8.35
C LEU A 115 -2.02 -15.73 9.05
N SER A 116 -2.72 -14.62 9.25
CA SER A 116 -4.12 -14.59 9.69
C SER A 116 -4.97 -13.99 8.57
N PRO A 117 -5.77 -14.79 7.85
CA PRO A 117 -6.62 -14.29 6.77
C PRO A 117 -7.57 -13.17 7.22
N ALA A 118 -8.06 -13.23 8.47
CA ALA A 118 -8.95 -12.22 9.04
C ALA A 118 -8.25 -10.87 9.29
N ILE A 119 -7.01 -10.89 9.78
CA ILE A 119 -6.24 -9.65 10.00
C ILE A 119 -5.84 -9.04 8.66
N VAL A 120 -5.37 -9.85 7.71
CA VAL A 120 -5.01 -9.36 6.37
C VAL A 120 -6.22 -8.77 5.66
N GLU A 121 -7.40 -9.38 5.78
CA GLU A 121 -8.65 -8.81 5.25
C GLU A 121 -8.95 -7.42 5.84
N GLN A 122 -8.75 -7.22 7.13
CA GLN A 122 -8.92 -5.92 7.78
C GLN A 122 -7.94 -4.88 7.24
N ILE A 123 -6.64 -5.22 7.17
CA ILE A 123 -5.60 -4.34 6.64
C ILE A 123 -5.95 -3.91 5.20
N VAL A 124 -6.27 -4.88 4.34
CA VAL A 124 -6.63 -4.62 2.94
C VAL A 124 -7.95 -3.86 2.81
N ALA A 125 -8.90 -4.04 3.73
CA ALA A 125 -10.09 -3.21 3.78
C ALA A 125 -9.74 -1.74 4.01
N GLY A 126 -8.78 -1.44 4.90
CA GLY A 126 -8.23 -0.10 5.10
C GLY A 126 -7.55 0.45 3.84
N LEU A 127 -6.60 -0.31 3.27
CA LEU A 127 -5.88 0.07 2.05
C LEU A 127 -6.87 0.45 0.93
N THR A 128 -7.85 -0.42 0.69
CA THR A 128 -8.81 -0.22 -0.40
C THR A 128 -9.80 0.91 -0.12
N ARG A 129 -10.15 1.20 1.14
CA ARG A 129 -10.95 2.39 1.49
C ARG A 129 -10.21 3.67 1.14
N ALA A 130 -8.94 3.80 1.53
CA ALA A 130 -8.14 4.99 1.19
C ALA A 130 -7.90 5.10 -0.33
N CYS A 131 -7.56 4.00 -1.00
CA CYS A 131 -7.40 3.96 -2.45
C CYS A 131 -8.66 4.43 -3.20
N ARG A 132 -9.86 3.96 -2.79
CA ARG A 132 -11.13 4.41 -3.38
C ARG A 132 -11.39 5.90 -3.15
N ARG A 133 -11.09 6.43 -1.95
CA ARG A 133 -11.23 7.86 -1.62
C ARG A 133 -10.29 8.73 -2.45
N ALA A 134 -9.08 8.23 -2.74
CA ALA A 134 -8.08 8.89 -3.57
C ALA A 134 -8.24 8.60 -5.08
N HIS A 135 -9.25 7.82 -5.48
CA HIS A 135 -9.48 7.39 -6.86
C HIS A 135 -8.32 6.67 -7.56
N ILE A 136 -7.46 6.00 -6.77
CA ILE A 136 -6.36 5.18 -7.28
C ILE A 136 -6.65 3.68 -7.10
N PRO A 137 -6.19 2.83 -8.03
CA PRO A 137 -6.29 1.39 -7.86
C PRO A 137 -5.12 0.84 -7.03
N LEU A 138 -5.43 -0.15 -6.19
CA LEU A 138 -4.44 -1.05 -5.60
C LEU A 138 -4.18 -2.18 -6.61
N ILE A 139 -3.04 -2.14 -7.30
CA ILE A 139 -2.85 -2.97 -8.51
C ILE A 139 -2.04 -4.25 -8.26
N ALA A 140 -1.26 -4.28 -7.19
CA ALA A 140 -0.41 -5.40 -6.82
C ALA A 140 -0.07 -5.32 -5.34
N GLY A 141 0.28 -6.46 -4.75
CA GLY A 141 0.81 -6.52 -3.41
C GLY A 141 1.34 -7.91 -3.10
N GLU A 142 2.05 -8.02 -1.99
CA GLU A 142 2.62 -9.28 -1.52
C GLU A 142 2.31 -9.47 -0.03
N THR A 143 2.15 -10.73 0.37
CA THR A 143 2.10 -11.09 1.79
C THR A 143 3.22 -12.09 2.06
N ALA A 144 3.91 -12.00 3.19
CA ALA A 144 5.02 -12.88 3.50
C ALA A 144 4.83 -13.45 4.90
N GLU A 145 4.72 -14.76 4.98
CA GLU A 145 4.71 -15.49 6.24
C GLU A 145 6.15 -15.89 6.59
N MET A 146 6.71 -15.28 7.63
CA MET A 146 8.11 -15.40 8.02
C MET A 146 8.21 -15.73 9.52
N PRO A 147 7.87 -16.97 9.92
CA PRO A 147 7.98 -17.38 11.32
C PRO A 147 9.42 -17.28 11.80
N GLY A 148 9.60 -16.75 13.00
CA GLY A 148 10.92 -16.50 13.59
C GLY A 148 11.56 -15.17 13.20
N PHE A 149 11.00 -14.46 12.22
CA PHE A 149 11.36 -13.05 11.96
C PHE A 149 10.44 -12.10 12.74
N TYR A 150 9.12 -12.25 12.56
CA TYR A 150 8.14 -11.49 13.32
C TYR A 150 7.62 -12.29 14.51
N ALA A 151 7.29 -11.57 15.60
CA ALA A 151 6.64 -12.18 16.76
C ALA A 151 5.20 -12.64 16.41
N ALA A 152 4.68 -13.58 17.20
CA ALA A 152 3.33 -14.09 17.00
C ALA A 152 2.30 -12.96 17.14
N GLY A 153 1.43 -12.82 16.13
CA GLY A 153 0.40 -11.76 16.09
C GLY A 153 0.91 -10.41 15.59
N GLU A 154 2.20 -10.25 15.34
CA GLU A 154 2.76 -9.04 14.76
C GLU A 154 2.86 -9.13 13.24
N TYR A 155 2.74 -7.97 12.60
CA TYR A 155 2.94 -7.79 11.17
C TYR A 155 3.59 -6.43 10.91
N ASP A 156 4.16 -6.29 9.72
CA ASP A 156 4.63 -5.01 9.19
C ASP A 156 3.91 -4.72 7.86
N ILE A 157 3.75 -3.45 7.55
CA ILE A 157 3.11 -2.99 6.31
C ILE A 157 4.02 -1.96 5.67
N ALA A 158 4.43 -2.23 4.43
CA ALA A 158 5.03 -1.25 3.56
C ALA A 158 4.07 -0.91 2.41
N GLY A 159 3.95 0.37 2.10
CA GLY A 159 3.17 0.89 0.99
C GLY A 159 4.07 1.49 -0.06
N THR A 160 3.67 1.40 -1.33
CA THR A 160 4.36 2.08 -2.43
C THR A 160 3.33 2.78 -3.30
N ILE A 161 3.49 4.10 -3.46
CA ILE A 161 2.70 4.89 -4.40
C ILE A 161 3.54 5.19 -5.62
N VAL A 162 2.89 5.20 -6.78
CA VAL A 162 3.43 5.84 -7.99
C VAL A 162 2.45 6.90 -8.46
N GLY A 163 2.98 8.10 -8.71
CA GLY A 163 2.28 9.24 -9.26
C GLY A 163 2.99 9.81 -10.48
N VAL A 164 2.43 10.90 -11.00
CA VAL A 164 3.01 11.64 -12.13
C VAL A 164 2.85 13.14 -11.92
N VAL A 165 3.86 13.90 -12.34
CA VAL A 165 3.83 15.35 -12.41
C VAL A 165 4.34 15.79 -13.76
N ASP A 166 3.85 16.91 -14.28
CA ASP A 166 4.47 17.53 -15.46
C ASP A 166 5.70 18.32 -15.00
N GLY A 167 6.82 18.23 -15.73
CA GLY A 167 8.08 18.89 -15.35
C GLY A 167 7.94 20.36 -15.03
N ALA A 168 7.10 21.10 -15.77
CA ALA A 168 6.86 22.53 -15.51
C ALA A 168 6.04 22.81 -14.22
N ARG A 169 5.45 21.78 -13.62
CA ARG A 169 4.58 21.86 -12.42
C ARG A 169 5.22 21.28 -11.16
N VAL A 170 6.44 20.77 -11.24
CA VAL A 170 7.17 20.27 -10.07
C VAL A 170 7.27 21.38 -9.02
N VAL A 171 6.93 21.03 -7.78
CA VAL A 171 7.09 21.91 -6.63
C VAL A 171 8.36 21.52 -5.89
N ASP A 172 9.36 22.40 -5.89
CA ASP A 172 10.71 22.15 -5.31
C ASP A 172 11.14 23.22 -4.30
N GLY A 173 10.26 24.20 -4.02
CA GLY A 173 10.55 25.31 -3.11
C GLY A 173 11.41 26.45 -3.71
N SER A 174 11.93 26.32 -4.93
CA SER A 174 12.80 27.32 -5.56
C SER A 174 12.15 28.70 -5.79
N ARG A 175 10.81 28.74 -5.81
CA ARG A 175 10.01 29.97 -6.00
C ARG A 175 9.64 30.67 -4.69
N ILE A 176 10.00 30.12 -3.53
CA ILE A 176 9.70 30.73 -2.23
C ILE A 176 10.49 32.04 -2.10
N ALA A 177 9.83 33.10 -1.66
CA ALA A 177 10.41 34.43 -1.49
C ALA A 177 9.94 35.13 -0.21
N GLU A 178 10.64 36.20 0.18
CA GLU A 178 10.22 37.07 1.27
C GLU A 178 8.81 37.64 0.99
N GLY A 179 7.93 37.54 1.98
CA GLY A 179 6.53 37.95 1.88
C GLY A 179 5.55 36.80 1.61
N ASP A 180 6.03 35.60 1.29
CA ASP A 180 5.17 34.42 1.20
C ASP A 180 4.56 34.04 2.56
N VAL A 181 3.37 33.44 2.52
CA VAL A 181 2.61 33.04 3.71
C VAL A 181 2.62 31.53 3.89
N ILE A 182 2.69 31.08 5.14
CA ILE A 182 2.58 29.67 5.51
C ILE A 182 1.12 29.35 5.83
N ILE A 183 0.54 28.39 5.11
CA ILE A 183 -0.81 27.88 5.35
C ILE A 183 -0.69 26.44 5.86
N GLY A 184 -1.21 26.18 7.05
CA GLY A 184 -1.30 24.82 7.60
C GLY A 184 -2.66 24.20 7.34
N LEU A 185 -2.67 22.92 6.93
CA LEU A 185 -3.87 22.10 6.90
C LEU A 185 -3.97 21.31 8.21
N ARG A 186 -5.17 21.22 8.78
CA ARG A 186 -5.39 20.53 10.07
C ARG A 186 -5.24 19.02 9.88
N SER A 187 -4.42 18.36 10.72
CA SER A 187 -4.35 16.90 10.79
C SER A 187 -5.54 16.29 11.54
N ASN A 188 -5.69 14.97 11.45
CA ASN A 188 -6.73 14.22 12.17
C ASN A 188 -6.24 13.65 13.52
N GLY A 189 -5.02 13.96 13.95
CA GLY A 189 -4.43 13.38 15.17
C GLY A 189 -2.90 13.51 15.22
N LEU A 190 -2.24 12.40 15.56
CA LEU A 190 -0.79 12.32 15.81
C LEU A 190 0.09 12.37 14.56
N HIS A 191 -0.50 12.18 13.37
CA HIS A 191 0.18 12.41 12.10
C HIS A 191 0.49 13.91 11.95
#